data_AF-A0A7V0J4W0-F1
#
_entry.id   AF-A0A7V0J4W0-F1
#
_cell.length_a   1.000
_cell.length_b   1.000
_cell.length_c   1.000
_cell.angle_alpha   90.00
_cell.angle_beta   90.00
_cell.angle_gamma   90.00
#
_symmetry.space_group_name_H-M   'P 1'
#
loop_
_entity.id
_entity.type
_entity.pdbx_description
1 polymer ?
#
loop_
_entity_poly.entity_id
_entity_poly.type
_entity_poly.pdbx_seq_one_letter_code
_entity_poly.pdbx_strand_id
1 'polypeptide(L)'
;MTWTIIARIEWLPDERVLSGVDAILIDAIPDYVQRQGFDPAGELTLLRDLGLSRENRVFGSESGGFAMAAAGVASEVIAIDPSPSMGTYLSRRAAEAGIDSVTAGNAGFRSYEHHRPPGRGPQEPPPP
;
A
#
# COMPACT_ATOMS: atom_id res chain seq x y z
N MET A 1 10.35 -0.15 -36.10
CA MET A 1 9.35 -0.55 -35.09
C MET A 1 9.29 0.55 -34.07
N THR A 2 8.24 1.37 -34.14
CA THR A 2 8.14 2.64 -33.41
C THR A 2 7.40 2.38 -32.10
N TRP A 3 8.04 2.72 -30.99
CA TRP A 3 7.42 2.69 -29.68
C TRP A 3 6.35 3.78 -29.63
N THR A 4 5.09 3.39 -29.42
CA THR A 4 4.02 4.34 -29.09
C THR A 4 4.32 4.87 -27.70
N ILE A 5 4.80 6.11 -27.62
CA ILE A 5 4.76 6.89 -26.39
C ILE A 5 3.29 7.13 -26.10
N ILE A 6 2.73 6.45 -25.10
CA ILE A 6 1.50 6.89 -24.48
C ILE A 6 1.90 8.19 -23.75
N ALA A 7 1.66 9.33 -24.39
CA ALA A 7 1.80 10.61 -23.73
C ALA A 7 0.87 10.58 -22.51
N ARG A 8 1.46 10.68 -21.30
CA ARG A 8 0.69 10.86 -20.08
C ARG A 8 -0.18 12.11 -20.27
N ILE A 9 -1.46 12.00 -19.96
CA ILE A 9 -2.39 13.14 -20.00
C ILE A 9 -1.85 14.19 -19.02
N GLU A 10 -1.29 15.30 -19.55
CA GLU A 10 -0.62 16.36 -18.79
C GLU A 10 -1.51 17.05 -17.74
N TRP A 11 -2.83 16.84 -17.79
CA TRP A 11 -3.78 17.42 -16.83
C TRP A 11 -3.94 16.59 -15.54
N LEU A 12 -3.34 15.40 -15.42
CA LEU A 12 -3.43 14.63 -14.17
C LEU A 12 -2.61 15.32 -13.06
N PRO A 13 -3.23 15.77 -11.95
CA PRO A 13 -2.46 16.36 -10.86
C PRO A 13 -1.54 15.31 -10.24
N ASP A 14 -0.27 15.66 -10.03
CA ASP A 14 0.63 14.84 -9.22
C ASP A 14 0.23 14.99 -7.74
N GLU A 15 -0.33 13.91 -7.19
CA GLU A 15 -0.83 13.83 -5.81
C GLU A 15 0.26 14.18 -4.78
N ARG A 16 1.54 13.95 -5.11
CA ARG A 16 2.69 14.30 -4.25
C ARG A 16 2.97 15.80 -4.21
N VAL A 17 2.66 16.51 -5.29
CA VAL A 17 2.77 17.97 -5.34
C VAL A 17 1.61 18.59 -4.56
N LEU A 18 0.41 18.00 -4.67
CA LEU A 18 -0.77 18.46 -3.94
C LEU A 18 -0.71 18.17 -2.44
N SER A 19 -0.08 17.06 -2.02
CA SER A 19 0.07 16.74 -0.60
C SER A 19 0.90 17.77 0.16
N GLY A 20 1.74 18.57 -0.52
CA GLY A 20 2.70 19.51 0.08
C GLY A 20 2.13 20.61 0.99
N VAL A 21 0.81 20.86 0.97
CA VAL A 21 0.14 21.84 1.85
C VAL A 21 -0.66 21.19 3.00
N ASP A 22 -1.08 19.93 2.83
CA ASP A 22 -1.91 19.19 3.80
C ASP A 22 -1.19 17.97 4.40
N ALA A 23 0.11 17.80 4.13
CA ALA A 23 0.90 16.69 4.64
C ALA A 23 0.95 16.71 6.17
N ILE A 24 0.43 15.65 6.78
CA ILE A 24 0.43 15.47 8.23
C ILE A 24 1.88 15.45 8.71
N LEU A 25 2.20 16.26 9.71
CA LEU A 25 3.50 16.21 10.39
C LEU A 25 3.71 14.81 10.98
N ILE A 26 4.91 14.26 10.81
CA ILE A 26 5.18 12.86 11.19
C ILE A 26 4.79 12.55 12.64
N ASP A 27 4.99 13.49 13.55
CA ASP A 27 4.68 13.34 14.98
C ASP A 27 3.16 13.38 15.27
N ALA A 28 2.34 13.93 14.37
CA ALA A 28 0.89 13.95 14.47
C ALA A 28 0.22 12.73 13.82
N ILE A 29 0.99 11.87 13.14
CA ILE A 29 0.47 10.69 12.45
C ILE A 29 -0.15 9.68 13.44
N PRO A 30 0.46 9.33 14.59
CA PRO A 30 -0.15 8.37 15.53
C PRO A 30 -1.58 8.77 15.93
N ASP A 31 -1.79 10.04 16.28
CA ASP A 31 -3.11 10.58 16.65
C ASP A 31 -4.08 10.60 15.47
N TYR A 32 -3.58 10.88 14.26
CA TYR A 32 -4.37 10.75 13.04
C TYR A 32 -4.84 9.31 12.82
N VAL A 33 -3.93 8.33 12.88
CA VAL A 33 -4.26 6.90 12.71
C VAL A 33 -5.26 6.43 13.75
N GLN A 34 -5.08 6.86 15.00
CA GLN A 34 -6.01 6.52 16.08
C GLN A 34 -7.41 7.07 15.82
N ARG A 35 -7.52 8.32 15.32
CA ARG A 35 -8.81 8.97 15.01
C ARG A 35 -9.56 8.31 13.85
N GLN A 36 -8.87 7.64 12.93
CA GLN A 36 -9.52 6.91 11.84
C GLN A 36 -10.36 5.73 12.37
N GLY A 37 -10.06 5.20 13.57
CA GLY A 37 -10.85 4.14 14.19
C GLY A 37 -10.93 2.84 13.37
N PHE A 38 -9.97 2.62 12.47
CA PHE A 38 -9.96 1.49 11.55
C PHE A 38 -9.67 0.17 12.29
N ASP A 39 -10.45 -0.87 11.99
CA ASP A 39 -10.27 -2.23 12.53
C ASP A 39 -9.53 -3.13 11.53
N PRO A 40 -8.19 -3.26 11.63
CA PRO A 40 -7.44 -4.13 10.74
C PRO A 40 -7.73 -5.63 10.96
N ALA A 41 -8.21 -6.04 12.13
CA ALA A 41 -8.42 -7.45 12.44
C ALA A 41 -9.67 -8.00 11.75
N GLY A 42 -10.77 -7.23 11.78
CA GLY A 42 -11.99 -7.55 11.04
C GLY A 42 -11.75 -7.65 9.53
N GLU A 43 -11.05 -6.66 8.98
CA GLU A 43 -10.70 -6.62 7.54
C GLU A 43 -9.82 -7.81 7.11
N LEU A 44 -8.81 -8.17 7.92
CA LEU A 44 -7.99 -9.34 7.62
C LEU A 44 -8.74 -10.65 7.72
N THR A 45 -9.71 -10.76 8.64
CA THR A 45 -10.55 -11.96 8.76
C THR A 45 -11.34 -12.14 7.46
N LEU A 46 -12.01 -11.08 7.00
CA LEU A 46 -12.74 -11.09 5.74
C LEU A 46 -11.83 -11.45 4.55
N LEU A 47 -10.65 -10.83 4.45
CA LEU A 47 -9.73 -11.10 3.36
C LEU A 47 -9.20 -12.54 3.36
N ARG A 48 -8.99 -13.14 4.54
CA ARG A 48 -8.59 -14.55 4.65
C ARG A 48 -9.70 -15.49 4.20
N ASP A 49 -10.95 -15.18 4.52
CA ASP A 49 -12.11 -15.94 4.03
C ASP A 49 -12.24 -15.86 2.51
N LEU A 50 -11.78 -14.75 1.91
CA LEU A 50 -11.68 -14.56 0.46
C LEU A 50 -10.40 -15.15 -0.16
N GLY A 51 -9.54 -15.80 0.63
CA GLY A 51 -8.35 -16.51 0.15
C GLY A 51 -7.03 -15.76 0.27
N LEU A 52 -6.97 -14.65 1.02
CA LEU A 52 -5.70 -13.98 1.32
C LEU A 52 -4.77 -14.92 2.09
N SER A 53 -3.57 -15.11 1.53
CA SER A 53 -2.55 -16.02 2.03
C SER A 53 -1.14 -15.49 1.77
N ARG A 54 -0.14 -16.26 2.19
CA ARG A 54 1.27 -15.97 1.94
C ARG A 54 1.64 -16.03 0.45
N GLU A 55 0.79 -16.52 -0.43
CA GLU A 55 1.03 -16.47 -1.89
C GLU A 55 0.66 -15.11 -2.50
N ASN A 56 -0.12 -14.31 -1.78
CA ASN A 56 -0.65 -13.04 -2.28
C ASN A 56 0.28 -11.89 -1.93
N ARG A 57 0.21 -10.85 -2.76
CA ARG A 57 0.77 -9.53 -2.48
C ARG A 57 -0.37 -8.56 -2.28
N VAL A 58 -0.27 -7.73 -1.26
CA VAL A 58 -1.26 -6.73 -0.92
C VAL A 58 -0.75 -5.37 -1.37
N PHE A 59 -1.60 -4.64 -2.10
CA PHE A 59 -1.35 -3.27 -2.48
C PHE A 59 -2.46 -2.40 -1.89
N GLY A 60 -2.10 -1.34 -1.19
CA GLY A 60 -3.07 -0.46 -0.57
C GLY A 60 -2.47 0.88 -0.15
N SER A 61 -3.33 1.87 -0.01
CA SER A 61 -2.97 3.14 0.64
C SER A 61 -3.38 3.10 2.12
N GLU A 62 -2.92 4.10 2.86
CA GLU A 62 -3.26 4.47 4.23
C GLU A 62 -2.39 3.95 5.40
N SER A 63 -2.01 4.94 6.22
CA SER A 63 -1.81 5.00 7.69
C SER A 63 -0.99 3.93 8.42
N GLY A 64 -0.60 2.85 7.74
CA GLY A 64 0.16 1.74 8.28
C GLY A 64 -0.65 0.70 9.06
N GLY A 65 -1.85 1.04 9.57
CA GLY A 65 -2.64 0.13 10.41
C GLY A 65 -2.97 -1.20 9.70
N PHE A 66 -3.56 -1.12 8.51
CA PHE A 66 -3.80 -2.29 7.66
C PHE A 66 -2.51 -2.93 7.16
N ALA A 67 -1.57 -2.12 6.65
CA ALA A 67 -0.34 -2.62 6.02
C ALA A 67 0.49 -3.49 6.99
N MET A 68 0.62 -3.03 8.24
CA MET A 68 1.32 -3.77 9.30
C MET A 68 0.60 -5.06 9.66
N ALA A 69 -0.73 -5.05 9.69
CA ALA A 69 -1.50 -6.25 9.97
C ALA A 69 -1.39 -7.27 8.82
N ALA A 70 -1.53 -6.80 7.58
CA ALA A 70 -1.44 -7.62 6.37
C ALA A 70 -0.08 -8.30 6.20
N ALA A 71 0.99 -7.70 6.72
CA ALA A 71 2.34 -8.28 6.71
C ALA A 71 2.44 -9.65 7.41
N GLY A 72 1.55 -9.92 8.36
CA GLY A 72 1.43 -11.22 9.03
C GLY A 72 0.80 -12.31 8.18
N VAL A 73 0.17 -11.96 7.05
CA VAL A 73 -0.67 -12.89 6.26
C VAL A 73 -0.21 -12.97 4.80
N ALA A 74 0.21 -11.85 4.19
CA ALA A 74 0.67 -11.76 2.81
C ALA A 74 2.18 -12.05 2.66
N SER A 75 2.65 -12.31 1.44
CA SER A 75 4.10 -12.37 1.15
C SER A 75 4.77 -11.00 1.15
N GLU A 76 4.07 -10.00 0.61
CA GLU A 76 4.56 -8.64 0.42
C GLU A 76 3.37 -7.69 0.55
N VAL A 77 3.60 -6.56 1.21
CA VAL A 77 2.67 -5.45 1.36
C VAL A 77 3.33 -4.22 0.78
N ILE A 78 2.72 -3.64 -0.24
CA ILE A 78 3.15 -2.40 -0.85
C ILE A 78 2.15 -1.32 -0.42
N ALA A 79 2.61 -0.42 0.44
CA ALA A 79 1.82 0.68 0.96
C ALA A 79 2.26 1.98 0.30
N ILE A 80 1.37 2.67 -0.39
CA ILE A 80 1.68 3.93 -1.05
C ILE A 80 0.96 5.09 -0.40
N ASP A 81 1.64 6.23 -0.25
CA ASP A 81 1.04 7.48 0.19
C ASP A 81 1.76 8.66 -0.48
N PRO A 82 1.04 9.69 -0.97
CA PRO A 82 1.67 10.88 -1.53
C PRO A 82 2.40 11.72 -0.49
N SER A 83 2.16 11.51 0.81
CA SER A 83 2.79 12.21 1.94
C SER A 83 4.11 11.53 2.32
N PRO A 84 5.28 12.20 2.21
CA PRO A 84 6.57 11.61 2.59
C PRO A 84 6.65 11.23 4.08
N SER A 85 5.94 11.96 4.94
CA SER A 85 5.86 11.70 6.38
C SER A 85 5.19 10.36 6.68
N MET A 86 4.14 9.98 5.94
CA MET A 86 3.44 8.71 6.11
C MET A 86 4.31 7.52 5.71
N GLY A 87 5.02 7.64 4.59
CA GLY A 87 5.99 6.62 4.18
C GLY A 87 7.09 6.43 5.22
N THR A 88 7.65 7.53 5.74
CA THR A 88 8.68 7.49 6.80
C THR A 88 8.14 6.85 8.09
N TYR A 89 6.93 7.22 8.51
CA TYR A 89 6.28 6.66 9.69
C TYR A 89 6.07 5.14 9.55
N LEU A 90 5.55 4.69 8.40
CA LEU A 90 5.34 3.26 8.15
C LEU A 90 6.66 2.48 8.14
N SER A 91 7.70 2.99 7.46
CA SER A 91 9.00 2.34 7.44
C SER A 91 9.62 2.20 8.84
N ARG A 92 9.50 3.23 9.69
CA ARG A 92 9.96 3.15 11.09
C ARG A 92 9.20 2.08 11.86
N ARG A 93 7.87 2.08 11.77
CA ARG A 93 7.02 1.12 12.47
C ARG A 93 7.28 -0.33 12.02
N ALA A 94 7.52 -0.53 10.71
CA ALA A 94 7.89 -1.83 10.16
C ALA A 94 9.24 -2.32 10.72
N ALA A 95 10.26 -1.44 10.73
CA ALA A 95 11.57 -1.75 11.29
C ALA A 95 11.53 -2.06 12.79
N GLU A 96 10.80 -1.27 13.58
CA GLU A 96 10.61 -1.49 15.02
C GLU A 96 9.92 -2.84 15.32
N ALA A 97 9.02 -3.27 14.44
CA ALA A 97 8.35 -4.56 14.54
C ALA A 97 9.13 -5.74 13.91
N GLY A 98 10.30 -5.49 13.30
CA GLY A 98 11.08 -6.50 12.58
C GLY A 98 10.36 -7.07 11.35
N ILE A 99 9.56 -6.25 10.67
CA ILE A 99 8.77 -6.65 9.50
C ILE A 99 9.45 -6.18 8.22
N ASP A 100 9.99 -7.12 7.45
CA ASP A 100 10.64 -6.85 6.16
C ASP A 100 9.68 -6.93 4.96
N SER A 101 8.48 -7.49 5.15
CA SER A 101 7.50 -7.69 4.08
C SER A 101 6.69 -6.44 3.74
N VAL A 102 6.96 -5.30 4.37
CA VAL A 102 6.27 -4.02 4.13
C VAL A 102 7.20 -3.06 3.41
N THR A 103 6.79 -2.62 2.22
CA THR A 103 7.49 -1.57 1.47
C THR A 103 6.60 -0.33 1.42
N ALA A 104 7.12 0.80 1.92
CA ALA A 104 6.49 2.10 1.78
C ALA A 104 6.93 2.77 0.47
N GLY A 105 5.98 3.26 -0.32
CA GLY A 105 6.23 4.02 -1.54
C GLY A 105 5.68 5.44 -1.46
N ASN A 106 6.45 6.44 -1.88
CA ASN A 106 5.95 7.81 -2.03
C ASN A 106 5.34 8.00 -3.41
N ALA A 107 4.05 7.71 -3.52
CA ALA A 107 3.25 7.87 -4.72
C ALA A 107 1.78 8.00 -4.32
N GLY A 108 1.00 8.73 -5.11
CA GLY A 108 -0.44 8.61 -5.05
C GLY A 108 -0.95 7.47 -5.94
N PHE A 109 -2.25 7.20 -5.87
CA PHE A 109 -2.86 6.08 -6.57
C PHE A 109 -2.74 6.21 -8.10
N ARG A 110 -2.69 7.45 -8.60
CA ARG A 110 -2.56 7.72 -10.04
C ARG A 110 -1.11 7.82 -10.49
N SER A 111 -0.22 8.19 -9.59
CA SER A 111 1.21 8.36 -9.90
C SER A 111 2.03 7.08 -9.71
N TYR A 112 1.51 6.08 -8.99
CA TYR A 112 2.22 4.84 -8.72
C TYR A 112 2.45 4.01 -9.98
N GLU A 113 3.72 3.62 -10.21
CA GLU A 113 4.10 2.65 -11.23
C GLU A 113 4.46 1.32 -10.56
N HIS A 114 3.73 0.26 -10.88
CA HIS A 114 4.01 -1.07 -10.36
C HIS A 114 5.03 -1.78 -11.26
N HIS A 115 6.21 -2.06 -10.72
CA HIS A 115 7.28 -2.75 -11.46
C HIS A 115 7.48 -4.21 -11.06
N ARG A 116 6.67 -4.75 -10.13
CA ARG A 116 6.76 -6.17 -9.78
C ARG A 116 5.93 -7.00 -10.77
N PRO A 117 6.34 -8.25 -11.04
CA PRO A 117 5.49 -9.19 -11.76
C PRO A 117 4.15 -9.36 -11.03
N PRO A 118 3.03 -9.63 -11.73
CA PRO A 118 1.78 -9.93 -11.06
C PRO A 118 1.96 -11.08 -10.06
N GLY A 119 1.27 -10.99 -8.92
CA GLY A 119 1.19 -12.09 -7.96
C GLY A 119 0.55 -13.33 -8.61
N ARG A 120 0.72 -14.50 -7.98
CA ARG A 120 0.03 -15.71 -8.43
C ARG A 120 -1.48 -15.46 -8.28
N GLY A 121 -2.21 -15.45 -9.40
CA GLY A 121 -3.66 -15.34 -9.38
C GLY A 121 -4.31 -16.60 -8.79
N PRO A 122 -5.61 -16.56 -8.47
CA PRO A 122 -6.35 -17.77 -8.14
C PRO A 122 -6.15 -18.78 -9.27
N GLN A 123 -5.74 -20.01 -8.94
CA GLN A 123 -5.69 -21.06 -9.93
C GLN A 123 -7.12 -21.45 -10.27
N GLU A 124 -7.45 -21.43 -11.56
CA GLU A 124 -8.67 -22.07 -12.04
C GLU A 124 -8.62 -23.54 -11.59
N PRO A 125 -9.70 -24.08 -11.00
CA PRO A 125 -9.73 -25.50 -10.66
C PRO A 125 -9.43 -26.31 -11.92
N PRO A 126 -8.70 -27.44 -11.81
CA PRO A 126 -8.44 -28.28 -12.97
C PRO A 126 -9.77 -28.65 -13.64
N PRO A 127 -9.82 -28.71 -14.99
CA PRO A 127 -11.02 -29.14 -15.69
C PRO A 127 -11.43 -30.54 -15.22
N PRO A 128 -12.74 -30.84 -15.22
CA PRO A 128 -13.27 -32.12 -14.76
C PRO A 128 -12.72 -33.31 -15.55
#